data_AF-A0A7C3DDG2-F1
#
_entry.id   AF-A0A7C3DDG2-F1
#
_cell.length_a   1.000
_cell.length_b   1.000
_cell.length_c   1.000
_cell.angle_alpha   90.00
_cell.angle_beta   90.00
_cell.angle_gamma   90.00
#
_symmetry.space_group_name_H-M   'P 1'
#
loop_
_entity.id
_entity.type
_entity.pdbx_description
1 polymer ?
#
loop_
_entity_poly.entity_id
_entity_poly.type
_entity_poly.pdbx_seq_one_letter_code
_entity_poly.pdbx_strand_id
1 'polypeptide(L)'
;MGGPVRCTDRSMTFEKQSGGKVRGIQCTNCGAPLTLHGGGHRIRVLTCEYCGAEMDVRADYAVLARFSEQVAPFTPLKLGMRGEIDNVPFIVIGMVGWVADGDIWVDSLLYSETHGYAWMSYHQGHFVFERRVRDLPSVTLWALKAKERFRARGETFRFYERYRASIIYVAGELTWVAKVGDGAWQAEGIAPPLLYGTERTERESEYYLGEYFEPADVYKAFGIPGKPRKRIGVHPAQPLRPGLWREVSRAALPFAGFALAVVLVLVFFFSGHELFAESVRPGPGAKALTRSFVINDPDKLVKLELETDLSNAWMDVETTLVRVKTGKEVFSFNREIAYYSGVEGGESWSEGSRRAVALFKVPAAGEYALRIGVPEGSSRR
;
A
#
# COMPACT_ATOMS: atom_id res chain seq x y z
N MET A 1 -80.21 -1.01 40.09
CA MET A 1 -80.45 0.43 40.29
C MET A 1 -79.12 1.15 40.20
N GLY A 2 -78.74 1.59 39.00
CA GLY A 2 -77.52 2.36 38.76
C GLY A 2 -77.85 3.84 38.77
N GLY A 3 -77.27 4.60 39.70
CA GLY A 3 -77.23 6.06 39.68
C GLY A 3 -75.84 6.51 39.22
N PRO A 4 -75.71 7.55 38.39
CA PRO A 4 -74.42 8.01 37.91
C PRO A 4 -73.70 8.85 38.97
N VAL A 5 -72.48 8.45 39.33
CA VAL A 5 -71.58 9.25 40.18
C VAL A 5 -70.95 10.34 39.30
N ARG A 6 -71.21 11.61 39.65
CA ARG A 6 -70.61 12.79 39.00
C ARG A 6 -69.11 12.85 39.31
N CYS A 7 -68.26 12.78 38.27
CA CYS A 7 -66.87 13.22 38.37
C CYS A 7 -66.84 14.75 38.48
N THR A 8 -66.57 15.27 39.66
CA THR A 8 -66.21 16.67 39.85
C THR A 8 -64.75 16.86 39.45
N ASP A 9 -64.56 17.74 38.47
CA ASP A 9 -63.28 18.25 37.98
C ASP A 9 -62.44 18.84 39.13
N ARG A 10 -61.42 18.10 39.59
CA ARG A 10 -60.36 18.63 40.44
C ARG A 10 -59.22 19.00 39.53
N SER A 11 -59.17 20.27 39.14
CA SER A 11 -58.02 20.91 38.53
C SER A 11 -56.79 20.73 39.41
N MET A 12 -55.98 19.70 39.13
CA MET A 12 -54.63 19.57 39.66
C MET A 12 -53.76 20.62 38.97
N THR A 13 -53.60 21.76 39.62
CA THR A 13 -52.52 22.69 39.31
C THR A 13 -51.21 21.98 39.58
N PHE A 14 -50.52 21.56 38.52
CA PHE A 14 -49.12 21.15 38.61
C PHE A 14 -48.30 22.37 38.99
N GLU A 15 -47.98 22.45 40.27
CA GLU A 15 -47.07 23.44 40.83
C GLU A 15 -45.69 23.19 40.21
N LYS A 16 -45.31 24.09 39.29
CA LYS A 16 -44.04 24.09 38.58
C LYS A 16 -42.93 24.29 39.62
N GLN A 17 -42.33 23.19 40.09
CA GLN A 17 -41.15 23.27 40.95
C GLN A 17 -40.09 24.11 40.26
N SER A 18 -39.80 25.23 40.91
CA SER A 18 -38.89 26.28 40.50
C SER A 18 -37.48 25.74 40.32
N GLY A 19 -36.82 26.19 39.25
CA GLY A 19 -35.49 25.78 38.83
C GLY A 19 -34.45 25.77 39.95
N GLY A 20 -33.78 24.63 40.09
CA GLY A 20 -32.51 24.57 40.81
C GLY A 20 -31.54 25.54 40.12
N LYS A 21 -31.07 26.55 40.87
CA LYS A 21 -29.91 27.36 40.46
C LYS A 21 -28.76 26.39 40.21
N VAL A 22 -28.36 26.22 38.95
CA VAL A 22 -27.12 25.56 38.58
C VAL A 22 -26.00 26.38 39.21
N ARG A 23 -25.47 25.93 40.36
CA ARG A 23 -24.27 26.54 40.94
C ARG A 23 -23.12 26.17 40.01
N GLY A 24 -22.52 27.17 39.38
CA GLY A 24 -21.30 26.97 38.63
C GLY A 24 -20.23 26.37 39.54
N ILE A 25 -19.52 25.36 39.05
CA ILE A 25 -18.46 24.69 39.79
C ILE A 25 -17.24 25.61 39.73
N GLN A 26 -16.54 25.78 40.85
CA GLN A 26 -15.35 26.62 40.93
C GLN A 26 -14.12 25.77 41.23
N CYS A 27 -12.97 26.21 40.72
CA CYS A 27 -11.69 25.62 41.05
C CYS A 27 -11.41 25.80 42.54
N THR A 28 -11.20 24.71 43.26
CA THR A 28 -10.87 24.73 44.71
C THR A 28 -9.48 25.29 44.98
N ASN A 29 -8.64 25.44 43.95
CA ASN A 29 -7.31 26.04 44.08
C ASN A 29 -7.29 27.56 43.83
N CYS A 30 -7.97 28.06 42.79
CA CYS A 30 -7.88 29.47 42.38
C CYS A 30 -9.22 30.23 42.31
N GLY A 31 -10.34 29.55 42.56
CA GLY A 31 -11.68 30.16 42.52
C GLY A 31 -12.24 30.44 41.12
N ALA A 32 -11.48 30.14 40.05
CA ALA A 32 -11.95 30.33 38.68
C ALA A 32 -13.15 29.43 38.35
N PRO A 33 -14.11 29.88 37.50
CA PRO A 33 -15.22 29.04 37.08
C PRO A 33 -14.70 27.85 36.26
N LEU A 34 -15.24 26.66 36.52
CA LEU A 34 -14.95 25.43 35.79
C LEU A 34 -16.06 25.15 34.79
N THR A 35 -15.66 24.86 33.56
CA THR A 35 -16.57 24.41 32.50
C THR A 35 -16.63 22.89 32.52
N LEU A 36 -17.83 22.34 32.68
CA LEU A 36 -18.11 20.93 32.41
C LEU A 36 -18.68 20.80 31.00
N HIS A 37 -18.06 19.95 30.20
CA HIS A 37 -18.52 19.56 28.87
C HIS A 37 -19.44 18.33 28.92
N GLY A 38 -19.67 17.80 30.12
CA GLY A 38 -20.64 16.75 30.37
C GLY A 38 -20.07 15.37 30.15
N GLY A 39 -18.80 15.13 30.53
CA GLY A 39 -18.07 13.90 30.26
C GLY A 39 -18.63 12.62 30.91
N GLY A 40 -19.87 12.59 31.39
CA GLY A 40 -20.53 11.41 31.95
C GLY A 40 -20.04 11.00 33.34
N HIS A 41 -20.63 9.93 33.89
CA HIS A 41 -20.39 9.48 35.28
C HIS A 41 -18.99 8.86 35.52
N ARG A 42 -18.20 8.60 34.47
CA ARG A 42 -16.87 7.97 34.61
C ARG A 42 -15.72 8.95 34.75
N ILE A 43 -15.98 10.25 34.66
CA ILE A 43 -14.93 11.26 34.91
C ILE A 43 -14.40 11.12 36.34
N ARG A 44 -13.07 11.17 36.45
CA ARG A 44 -12.33 11.12 37.70
C ARG A 44 -11.69 12.45 38.03
N VAL A 45 -11.16 13.14 37.02
CA VAL A 45 -10.47 14.40 37.21
C VAL A 45 -10.96 15.47 36.26
N LEU A 46 -10.82 16.72 36.70
CA LEU A 46 -11.00 17.91 35.90
C LEU A 46 -9.79 18.83 36.11
N THR A 47 -9.14 19.20 35.02
CA THR A 47 -8.02 20.15 35.03
C THR A 47 -8.52 21.57 34.78
N CYS A 48 -8.22 22.48 35.70
CA CYS A 48 -8.54 23.90 35.59
C CYS A 48 -7.70 24.57 34.49
N GLU A 49 -8.36 25.15 33.49
CA GLU A 49 -7.71 25.86 32.37
C GLU A 49 -6.95 27.13 32.81
N TYR A 50 -7.29 27.69 33.97
CA TYR A 50 -6.71 28.95 34.46
C TYR A 50 -5.42 28.77 35.26
N CYS A 51 -5.36 27.77 36.14
CA CYS A 51 -4.22 27.58 37.05
C CYS A 51 -3.50 26.24 36.89
N GLY A 52 -4.02 25.33 36.05
CA GLY A 52 -3.48 23.99 35.83
C GLY A 52 -3.71 23.02 36.99
N ALA A 53 -4.59 23.34 37.95
CA ALA A 53 -4.92 22.42 39.03
C ALA A 53 -5.75 21.24 38.51
N GLU A 54 -5.26 20.02 38.71
CA GLU A 54 -6.01 18.78 38.48
C GLU A 54 -6.78 18.44 39.76
N MET A 55 -8.09 18.24 39.65
CA MET A 55 -8.99 18.09 40.79
C MET A 55 -9.79 16.79 40.68
N ASP A 56 -9.98 16.07 41.79
CA ASP A 56 -10.81 14.85 41.84
C ASP A 56 -12.30 15.21 41.87
N VAL A 57 -13.01 14.90 40.78
CA VAL A 57 -14.44 15.16 40.62
C VAL A 57 -15.29 14.38 41.64
N ARG A 58 -14.77 13.28 42.21
CA ARG A 58 -15.48 12.44 43.18
C ARG A 58 -15.13 12.74 44.64
N ALA A 59 -14.18 13.64 44.88
CA ALA A 59 -13.81 14.10 46.22
C ALA A 59 -13.96 15.62 46.30
N ASP A 60 -15.15 16.12 45.96
CA ASP A 60 -15.52 17.54 46.03
C ASP A 60 -14.50 18.48 45.35
N TYR A 61 -13.95 18.05 44.21
CA TYR A 61 -12.91 18.78 43.47
C TYR A 61 -11.65 19.06 44.29
N ALA A 62 -11.28 18.15 45.22
CA ALA A 62 -10.00 18.23 45.94
C ALA A 62 -8.83 18.26 44.95
N VAL A 63 -7.88 19.17 45.16
CA VAL A 63 -6.69 19.33 44.32
C VAL A 63 -5.78 18.11 44.50
N LEU A 64 -5.50 17.40 43.40
CA LEU A 64 -4.60 16.25 43.37
C LEU A 64 -3.18 16.66 42.97
N ALA A 65 -3.08 17.56 42.00
CA ALA A 65 -1.82 18.04 41.45
C ALA A 65 -2.00 19.42 40.81
N ARG A 66 -0.88 20.06 40.45
CA ARG A 66 -0.88 21.32 39.70
C ARG A 66 0.18 21.25 38.60
N PHE A 67 -0.25 21.46 37.37
CA PHE A 67 0.58 21.42 36.16
C PHE A 67 0.59 22.80 35.51
N SER A 68 1.14 23.81 36.19
CA SER A 68 1.18 25.19 35.67
C SER A 68 2.26 25.45 34.62
N GLU A 69 3.26 24.56 34.51
CA GLU A 69 4.42 24.73 33.63
C GLU A 69 4.36 23.85 32.37
N GLN A 70 3.29 23.07 32.20
CA GLN A 70 3.12 22.25 30.99
C GLN A 70 2.88 23.13 29.76
N VAL A 71 3.48 22.73 28.64
CA VAL A 71 3.28 23.40 27.35
C VAL A 71 2.31 22.57 26.53
N ALA A 72 1.21 23.18 26.10
CA ALA A 72 0.21 22.49 25.28
C ALA A 72 0.78 22.15 23.89
N PRO A 73 0.91 20.86 23.52
CA PRO A 73 1.25 20.48 22.17
C PRO A 73 0.16 20.93 21.19
N PHE A 74 0.56 21.16 19.93
CA PHE A 74 -0.39 21.61 18.92
C PHE A 74 -1.39 20.51 18.56
N THR A 75 -2.68 20.83 18.67
CA THR A 75 -3.80 20.10 18.06
C THR A 75 -4.83 21.09 17.53
N PRO A 76 -5.49 20.81 16.39
CA PRO A 76 -6.57 21.66 15.88
C PRO A 76 -7.87 21.51 16.68
N LEU A 77 -8.03 20.44 17.47
CA LEU A 77 -9.16 20.26 18.38
C LEU A 77 -8.97 21.13 19.63
N LYS A 78 -10.08 21.52 20.26
CA LYS A 78 -10.14 22.30 21.51
C LYS A 78 -11.21 21.71 22.42
N LEU A 79 -11.01 21.86 23.73
CA LEU A 79 -12.02 21.48 24.72
C LEU A 79 -13.36 22.17 24.41
N GLY A 80 -14.45 21.44 24.57
CA GLY A 80 -15.81 21.89 24.25
C GLY A 80 -16.18 21.91 22.76
N MET A 81 -15.24 21.64 21.84
CA MET A 81 -15.59 21.49 20.42
C MET A 81 -16.56 20.32 20.24
N ARG A 82 -17.61 20.55 19.47
CA ARG A 82 -18.60 19.54 19.09
C ARG A 82 -18.41 19.17 17.63
N GLY A 83 -18.59 17.90 17.33
CA GLY A 83 -18.55 17.39 15.97
C GLY A 83 -19.25 16.06 15.83
N GLU A 84 -19.37 15.60 14.59
CA GLU A 84 -20.08 14.38 14.26
C GLU A 84 -19.16 13.42 13.51
N ILE A 85 -18.95 12.23 14.08
CA ILE A 85 -18.16 11.15 13.48
C ILE A 85 -19.10 9.97 13.26
N ASP A 86 -19.18 9.48 12.02
CA ASP A 86 -20.08 8.39 11.62
C ASP A 86 -21.55 8.58 12.04
N ASN A 87 -22.03 9.82 11.90
CA ASN A 87 -23.36 10.26 12.34
C ASN A 87 -23.62 10.20 13.86
N VAL A 88 -22.54 10.17 14.65
CA VAL A 88 -22.62 10.18 16.11
C VAL A 88 -22.09 11.51 16.64
N PRO A 89 -22.87 12.26 17.44
CA PRO A 89 -22.43 13.51 18.02
C PRO A 89 -21.42 13.24 19.15
N PHE A 90 -20.32 13.97 19.11
CA PHE A 90 -19.26 13.97 20.10
C PHE A 90 -18.93 15.39 20.57
N ILE A 91 -18.48 15.50 21.82
CA ILE A 91 -17.82 16.68 22.38
C ILE A 91 -16.43 16.32 22.85
N VAL A 92 -15.44 17.18 22.56
CA VAL A 92 -14.08 17.07 23.09
C VAL A 92 -14.11 17.51 24.55
N ILE A 93 -13.83 16.59 25.47
CA ILE A 93 -13.94 16.84 26.92
C ILE A 93 -12.59 16.88 27.62
N GLY A 94 -11.57 16.22 27.07
CA GLY A 94 -10.25 16.11 27.67
C GLY A 94 -9.15 15.97 26.62
N MET A 95 -7.91 16.18 27.04
CA MET A 95 -6.73 16.04 26.18
C MET A 95 -5.55 15.49 26.97
N VAL A 96 -4.82 14.58 26.34
CA VAL A 96 -3.54 14.06 26.82
C VAL A 96 -2.51 14.26 25.72
N GLY A 97 -1.41 14.94 26.03
CA GLY A 97 -0.25 15.04 25.15
C GLY A 97 0.78 14.01 25.54
N TRP A 98 1.28 13.29 24.56
CA TRP A 98 2.25 12.21 24.73
C TRP A 98 3.57 12.52 24.04
N VAL A 99 4.64 11.90 24.53
CA VAL A 99 5.94 11.85 23.87
C VAL A 99 6.52 10.44 23.89
N ALA A 100 7.09 10.01 22.76
CA ALA A 100 7.91 8.81 22.65
C ALA A 100 9.02 9.05 21.62
N ASP A 101 10.27 8.77 22.00
CA ASP A 101 11.45 8.91 21.11
C ASP A 101 11.57 10.27 20.38
N GLY A 102 11.05 11.34 21.00
CA GLY A 102 11.04 12.71 20.45
C GLY A 102 9.81 13.07 19.61
N ASP A 103 8.99 12.09 19.23
CA ASP A 103 7.70 12.31 18.57
C ASP A 103 6.62 12.68 19.59
N ILE A 104 5.80 13.68 19.25
CA ILE A 104 4.75 14.24 20.10
C ILE A 104 3.40 14.17 19.38
N TRP A 105 2.41 13.62 20.06
CA TRP A 105 1.02 13.58 19.59
C TRP A 105 0.04 13.98 20.70
N VAL A 106 -1.22 14.21 20.32
CA VAL A 106 -2.28 14.60 21.23
C VAL A 106 -3.48 13.69 21.06
N ASP A 107 -3.88 13.04 22.14
CA ASP A 107 -5.11 12.26 22.21
C ASP A 107 -6.20 13.10 22.85
N SER A 108 -7.24 13.40 22.07
CA SER A 108 -8.40 14.16 22.52
C SER A 108 -9.49 13.19 22.97
N LEU A 109 -9.90 13.24 24.23
CA LEU A 109 -11.01 12.45 24.75
C LEU A 109 -12.33 13.02 24.24
N LEU A 110 -13.07 12.19 23.53
CA LEU A 110 -14.38 12.48 22.99
C LEU A 110 -15.45 11.79 23.84
N TYR A 111 -16.57 12.48 24.06
CA TYR A 111 -17.73 11.94 24.73
C TYR A 111 -19.00 12.09 23.90
N SER A 112 -19.79 11.02 23.85
CA SER A 112 -21.13 10.98 23.29
C SER A 112 -22.09 10.43 24.34
N GLU A 113 -23.22 11.09 24.53
CA GLU A 113 -24.27 10.59 25.44
C GLU A 113 -24.81 9.22 25.02
N THR A 114 -24.81 8.93 23.72
CA THR A 114 -25.36 7.69 23.16
C THR A 114 -24.31 6.59 22.97
N HIS A 115 -23.05 6.96 22.71
CA HIS A 115 -21.99 6.00 22.34
C HIS A 115 -20.80 5.97 23.30
N GLY A 116 -20.85 6.73 24.40
CA GLY A 116 -19.81 6.75 25.42
C GLY A 116 -18.54 7.45 24.96
N TYR A 117 -17.39 6.89 25.35
CA TYR A 117 -16.08 7.52 25.15
C TYR A 117 -15.37 6.99 23.90
N ALA A 118 -14.65 7.88 23.24
CA ALA A 118 -13.73 7.58 22.16
C ALA A 118 -12.52 8.52 22.25
N TRP A 119 -11.45 8.21 21.53
CA TRP A 119 -10.28 9.08 21.40
C TRP A 119 -10.16 9.57 19.97
N MET A 120 -9.65 10.78 19.80
CA MET A 120 -9.18 11.28 18.52
C MET A 120 -7.71 11.68 18.67
N SER A 121 -6.83 10.84 18.16
CA SER A 121 -5.40 11.09 18.13
C SER A 121 -5.04 12.02 16.98
N TYR A 122 -4.22 13.03 17.25
CA TYR A 122 -3.65 13.92 16.27
C TYR A 122 -2.12 13.85 16.32
N HIS A 123 -1.52 13.40 15.20
CA HIS A 123 -0.07 13.31 15.06
C HIS A 123 0.35 13.82 13.67
N GLN A 124 1.21 14.84 13.62
CA GLN A 124 1.84 15.32 12.37
C GLN A 124 0.87 15.60 11.18
N GLY A 125 -0.36 16.02 11.48
CA GLY A 125 -1.39 16.30 10.46
C GLY A 125 -2.28 15.10 10.11
N HIS A 126 -2.12 13.97 10.79
CA HIS A 126 -2.93 12.76 10.66
C HIS A 126 -3.88 12.62 11.84
N PHE A 127 -4.99 11.91 11.62
CA PHE A 127 -6.01 11.66 12.62
C PHE A 127 -6.36 10.17 12.69
N VAL A 128 -6.46 9.66 13.91
CA VAL A 128 -6.96 8.31 14.18
C VAL A 128 -8.06 8.41 15.22
N PHE A 129 -9.25 7.91 14.89
CA PHE A 129 -10.36 7.82 15.82
C PHE A 129 -10.38 6.43 16.45
N GLU A 130 -10.32 6.37 17.77
CA GLU A 130 -10.12 5.11 18.50
C GLU A 130 -11.22 4.85 19.51
N ARG A 131 -11.59 3.58 19.64
CA ARG A 131 -12.51 3.10 20.67
C ARG A 131 -11.90 1.94 21.42
N ARG A 132 -12.15 1.91 22.73
CA ARG A 132 -11.79 0.78 23.57
C ARG A 132 -12.55 -0.47 23.11
N VAL A 133 -11.83 -1.58 23.00
CA VAL A 133 -12.37 -2.90 22.65
C VAL A 133 -12.09 -3.90 23.77
N ARG A 134 -12.88 -4.97 23.81
CA ARG A 134 -12.68 -6.10 24.75
C ARG A 134 -12.21 -7.37 24.05
N ASP A 135 -12.29 -7.39 22.73
CA ASP A 135 -11.80 -8.48 21.90
C ASP A 135 -10.28 -8.57 22.05
N LEU A 136 -9.79 -9.71 22.51
CA LEU A 136 -8.36 -9.95 22.64
C LEU A 136 -7.75 -10.38 21.30
N PRO A 137 -6.48 -10.04 21.05
CA PRO A 137 -5.77 -10.52 19.87
C PRO A 137 -5.50 -12.02 19.98
N SER A 138 -5.33 -12.69 18.84
CA SER A 138 -5.04 -14.13 18.76
C SER A 138 -3.73 -14.53 19.44
N VAL A 139 -2.84 -13.57 19.67
CA VAL A 139 -1.51 -13.73 20.27
C VAL A 139 -1.16 -12.47 21.05
N THR A 140 -0.25 -12.59 22.02
CA THR A 140 0.25 -11.43 22.77
C THR A 140 1.11 -10.54 21.88
N LEU A 141 0.72 -9.26 21.72
CA LEU A 141 1.46 -8.29 20.90
C LEU A 141 2.89 -8.09 21.43
N TRP A 142 3.11 -8.28 22.74
CA TRP A 142 4.41 -8.12 23.38
C TRP A 142 5.47 -9.14 22.94
N ALA A 143 5.06 -10.26 22.34
CA ALA A 143 5.98 -11.27 21.80
C ALA A 143 6.25 -11.11 20.30
N LEU A 144 5.48 -10.26 19.60
CA LEU A 144 5.54 -10.16 18.14
C LEU A 144 6.74 -9.36 17.65
N LYS A 145 7.28 -9.78 16.51
CA LYS A 145 8.27 -9.02 15.75
C LYS A 145 7.58 -8.20 14.66
N ALA A 146 8.25 -7.14 14.21
CA ALA A 146 7.75 -6.29 13.14
C ALA A 146 7.32 -7.11 11.92
N LYS A 147 6.18 -6.77 11.33
CA LYS A 147 5.53 -7.42 10.16
C LYS A 147 4.89 -8.79 10.42
N GLU A 148 5.05 -9.39 11.60
CA GLU A 148 4.31 -10.62 11.95
C GLU A 148 2.80 -10.33 11.97
N ARG A 149 1.99 -11.35 11.64
CA ARG A 149 0.54 -11.21 11.54
C ARG A 149 -0.15 -11.70 12.80
N PHE A 150 -1.24 -11.04 13.18
CA PHE A 150 -2.15 -11.49 14.22
C PHE A 150 -3.59 -11.19 13.84
N ARG A 151 -4.56 -11.86 14.49
CA ARG A 151 -5.99 -11.59 14.29
C ARG A 151 -6.58 -10.90 15.50
N ALA A 152 -7.44 -9.92 15.27
CA ALA A 152 -8.26 -9.27 16.30
C ALA A 152 -9.54 -8.73 15.63
N ARG A 153 -10.69 -8.76 16.32
CA ARG A 153 -11.96 -8.18 15.80
C ARG A 153 -12.38 -8.69 14.41
N GLY A 154 -12.03 -9.93 14.05
CA GLY A 154 -12.30 -10.50 12.73
C GLY A 154 -11.31 -10.09 11.62
N GLU A 155 -10.39 -9.16 11.90
CA GLU A 155 -9.41 -8.64 10.95
C GLU A 155 -8.03 -9.26 11.14
N THR A 156 -7.20 -9.21 10.10
CA THR A 156 -5.79 -9.64 10.16
C THR A 156 -4.88 -8.42 10.12
N PHE A 157 -4.23 -8.16 11.24
CA PHE A 157 -3.27 -7.06 11.42
C PHE A 157 -1.85 -7.54 11.19
N ARG A 158 -0.97 -6.59 10.84
CA ARG A 158 0.48 -6.75 10.91
C ARG A 158 1.01 -5.96 12.08
N PHE A 159 1.79 -6.60 12.95
CA PHE A 159 2.49 -5.92 14.02
C PHE A 159 3.41 -4.84 13.46
N TYR A 160 3.28 -3.64 14.00
CA TYR A 160 3.96 -2.46 13.52
C TYR A 160 5.13 -2.13 14.45
N GLU A 161 4.83 -1.72 15.68
CA GLU A 161 5.85 -1.35 16.65
C GLU A 161 5.42 -1.51 18.11
N ARG A 162 6.40 -1.38 19.00
CA ARG A 162 6.19 -1.20 20.44
C ARG A 162 7.11 -0.07 20.92
N TYR A 163 6.62 0.72 21.86
CA TYR A 163 7.39 1.81 22.43
C TYR A 163 6.85 2.16 23.83
N ARG A 164 7.56 3.04 24.54
CA ARG A 164 7.10 3.59 25.81
C ARG A 164 6.80 5.06 25.62
N ALA A 165 5.56 5.45 25.86
CA ALA A 165 5.12 6.84 25.81
C ALA A 165 5.07 7.44 27.22
N SER A 166 5.28 8.74 27.33
CA SER A 166 5.12 9.49 28.57
C SER A 166 4.20 10.69 28.38
N ILE A 167 3.39 11.00 29.39
CA ILE A 167 2.47 12.13 29.38
C ILE A 167 3.25 13.42 29.61
N ILE A 168 3.10 14.39 28.72
CA ILE A 168 3.69 15.73 28.82
C ILE A 168 2.65 16.84 29.02
N TYR A 169 1.38 16.52 28.80
CA TYR A 169 0.29 17.49 28.89
C TYR A 169 -1.03 16.82 29.27
N VAL A 170 -1.80 17.44 30.14
CA VAL A 170 -3.15 17.02 30.54
C VAL A 170 -4.08 18.23 30.66
N ALA A 171 -5.30 18.11 30.10
CA ALA A 171 -6.32 19.14 30.19
C ALA A 171 -7.75 18.58 30.11
N GLY A 172 -8.71 19.33 30.67
CA GLY A 172 -10.13 19.00 30.63
C GLY A 172 -10.53 17.87 31.59
N GLU A 173 -11.59 17.15 31.23
CA GLU A 173 -12.18 16.02 31.95
C GLU A 173 -11.55 14.70 31.49
N LEU A 174 -11.02 13.89 32.41
CA LEU A 174 -10.47 12.56 32.11
C LEU A 174 -11.10 11.47 32.99
N THR A 175 -11.16 10.23 32.46
CA THR A 175 -11.75 9.07 33.15
C THR A 175 -10.83 8.41 34.17
N TRP A 176 -9.59 8.91 34.32
CA TRP A 176 -8.60 8.48 35.30
C TRP A 176 -7.80 9.69 35.77
N VAL A 177 -7.01 9.53 36.83
CA VAL A 177 -6.09 10.55 37.33
C VAL A 177 -4.81 10.47 36.50
N ALA A 178 -4.53 11.47 35.67
CA ALA A 178 -3.43 11.44 34.71
C ALA A 178 -2.36 12.45 35.11
N LYS A 179 -1.13 11.98 35.36
CA LYS A 179 -0.05 12.87 35.79
C LYS A 179 0.96 13.08 34.69
N VAL A 180 1.43 14.32 34.55
CA VAL A 180 2.60 14.62 33.72
C VAL A 180 3.79 13.80 34.25
N GLY A 181 4.45 13.07 33.34
CA GLY A 181 5.52 12.13 33.66
C GLY A 181 5.07 10.67 33.81
N ASP A 182 3.76 10.40 33.93
CA ASP A 182 3.26 9.02 33.86
C ASP A 182 3.59 8.42 32.50
N GLY A 183 3.95 7.15 32.47
CA GLY A 183 4.34 6.46 31.24
C GLY A 183 3.64 5.12 31.08
N ALA A 184 3.30 4.81 29.83
CA ALA A 184 2.64 3.57 29.46
C ALA A 184 3.40 2.89 28.32
N TRP A 185 3.44 1.55 28.37
CA TRP A 185 3.93 0.77 27.24
C TRP A 185 2.84 0.65 26.20
N GLN A 186 3.18 0.87 24.94
CA GLN A 186 2.26 0.74 23.82
C GLN A 186 2.77 -0.31 22.84
N ALA A 187 1.84 -1.05 22.25
CA ALA A 187 2.12 -1.99 21.17
C ALA A 187 1.00 -1.95 20.15
N GLU A 188 1.37 -1.86 18.87
CA GLU A 188 0.42 -1.57 17.80
C GLU A 188 0.54 -2.53 16.62
N GLY A 189 -0.60 -2.78 15.99
CA GLY A 189 -0.68 -3.44 14.70
C GLY A 189 -1.54 -2.66 13.72
N ILE A 190 -1.23 -2.78 12.44
CA ILE A 190 -1.88 -2.02 11.36
C ILE A 190 -2.53 -2.95 10.34
N ALA A 191 -3.72 -2.56 9.91
CA ALA A 191 -4.45 -3.09 8.75
C ALA A 191 -5.19 -1.92 8.10
N PRO A 192 -4.47 -0.99 7.41
CA PRO A 192 -5.03 0.28 6.96
C PRO A 192 -6.40 0.12 6.27
N PRO A 193 -7.42 0.91 6.65
CA PRO A 193 -7.35 2.11 7.50
C PRO A 193 -7.33 1.84 9.02
N LEU A 194 -7.31 0.58 9.46
CA LEU A 194 -7.42 0.21 10.87
C LEU A 194 -6.07 0.16 11.58
N LEU A 195 -6.09 0.50 12.86
CA LEU A 195 -5.01 0.37 13.83
C LEU A 195 -5.54 -0.39 15.04
N TYR A 196 -4.79 -1.37 15.54
CA TYR A 196 -5.12 -2.10 16.76
C TYR A 196 -4.00 -1.86 17.76
N GLY A 197 -4.34 -1.19 18.87
CA GLY A 197 -3.39 -0.80 19.90
C GLY A 197 -3.65 -1.53 21.21
N THR A 198 -2.60 -1.74 21.98
CA THR A 198 -2.71 -2.02 23.41
C THR A 198 -1.83 -1.09 24.20
N GLU A 199 -2.41 -0.52 25.26
CA GLU A 199 -1.70 0.24 26.26
C GLU A 199 -1.58 -0.62 27.52
N ARG A 200 -0.37 -0.68 28.09
CA ARG A 200 -0.08 -1.43 29.32
C ARG A 200 0.62 -0.56 30.33
N THR A 201 0.01 -0.47 31.50
CA THR A 201 0.61 0.07 32.72
C THR A 201 1.05 -1.09 33.62
N GLU A 202 1.52 -0.79 34.84
CA GLU A 202 1.81 -1.81 35.85
C GLU A 202 0.57 -2.55 36.34
N ARG A 203 -0.62 -1.93 36.24
CA ARG A 203 -1.85 -2.42 36.86
C ARG A 203 -2.83 -3.03 35.87
N GLU A 204 -2.86 -2.50 34.64
CA GLU A 204 -3.87 -2.90 33.66
C GLU A 204 -3.34 -2.88 32.23
N SER A 205 -4.07 -3.56 31.36
CA SER A 205 -3.88 -3.50 29.92
C SER A 205 -5.22 -3.17 29.27
N GLU A 206 -5.18 -2.16 28.41
CA GLU A 206 -6.32 -1.73 27.63
C GLU A 206 -6.05 -1.97 26.15
N TYR A 207 -7.14 -2.19 25.40
CA TYR A 207 -7.09 -2.51 23.98
C TYR A 207 -7.98 -1.53 23.23
N TYR A 208 -7.49 -1.09 22.07
CA TYR A 208 -8.11 -0.06 21.27
C TYR A 208 -8.17 -0.51 19.80
N LEU A 209 -9.29 -0.21 19.15
CA LEU A 209 -9.36 -0.24 17.70
C LEU A 209 -9.50 1.21 17.21
N GLY A 210 -8.50 1.63 16.45
CA GLY A 210 -8.44 2.88 15.72
C GLY A 210 -8.83 2.73 14.26
N GLU A 211 -9.41 3.78 13.71
CA GLU A 211 -9.63 3.97 12.28
C GLU A 211 -9.01 5.30 11.86
N TYR A 212 -8.26 5.28 10.77
CA TYR A 212 -7.66 6.48 10.21
C TYR A 212 -8.72 7.35 9.52
N PHE A 213 -8.83 8.60 9.95
CA PHE A 213 -9.71 9.59 9.35
C PHE A 213 -8.93 10.61 8.53
N GLU A 214 -9.52 11.04 7.42
CA GLU A 214 -8.87 12.02 6.58
C GLU A 214 -8.99 13.41 7.20
N PRO A 215 -7.91 14.21 7.19
CA PRO A 215 -7.90 15.49 7.91
C PRO A 215 -9.02 16.44 7.46
N ALA A 216 -9.40 16.42 6.18
CA ALA A 216 -10.49 17.23 5.67
C ALA A 216 -11.85 16.84 6.26
N ASP A 217 -12.08 15.54 6.48
CA ASP A 217 -13.33 15.02 7.03
C ASP A 217 -13.43 15.37 8.52
N VAL A 218 -12.33 15.29 9.27
CA VAL A 218 -12.28 15.73 10.68
C VAL A 218 -12.51 17.23 10.81
N TYR A 219 -11.88 18.04 9.95
CA TYR A 219 -12.06 19.50 9.96
C TYR A 219 -13.52 19.88 9.70
N LYS A 220 -14.15 19.21 8.73
CA LYS A 220 -15.56 19.39 8.43
C LYS A 220 -16.44 18.94 9.60
N ALA A 221 -16.18 17.76 10.15
CA ALA A 221 -16.95 17.16 11.25
C ALA A 221 -17.00 18.03 12.50
N PHE A 222 -15.89 18.68 12.86
CA PHE A 222 -15.77 19.52 14.05
C PHE A 222 -15.89 21.03 13.76
N GLY A 223 -16.18 21.42 12.51
CA GLY A 223 -16.28 22.83 12.11
C GLY A 223 -14.98 23.62 12.33
N ILE A 224 -13.82 22.96 12.17
CA ILE A 224 -12.51 23.60 12.36
C ILE A 224 -12.27 24.58 11.20
N PRO A 225 -12.02 25.88 11.47
CA PRO A 225 -11.82 26.86 10.43
C PRO A 225 -10.51 26.63 9.67
N GLY A 226 -10.53 26.93 8.37
CA GLY A 226 -9.34 26.86 7.51
C GLY A 226 -9.10 25.48 6.88
N LYS A 227 -7.88 25.27 6.39
CA LYS A 227 -7.47 24.03 5.75
C LYS A 227 -6.65 23.17 6.72
N PRO A 228 -6.74 21.82 6.62
CA PRO A 228 -5.87 20.95 7.38
C PRO A 228 -4.38 21.26 7.18
N ARG A 229 -3.59 21.16 8.26
CA ARG A 229 -2.13 21.29 8.16
C ARG A 229 -1.59 20.24 7.19
N LYS A 230 -0.50 20.61 6.51
CA LYS A 230 0.20 19.67 5.63
C LYS A 230 0.69 18.48 6.46
N ARG A 231 0.35 17.28 6.00
CA ARG A 231 0.81 16.01 6.56
C ARG A 231 2.32 15.89 6.45
N ILE A 232 2.97 15.45 7.52
CA ILE A 232 4.39 15.08 7.52
C ILE A 232 4.47 13.56 7.49
N GLY A 233 5.17 13.02 6.50
CA GLY A 233 5.27 11.57 6.32
C GLY A 233 3.96 10.91 5.89
N VAL A 234 3.88 9.61 6.15
CA VAL A 234 2.72 8.75 5.90
C VAL A 234 2.40 8.04 7.21
N HIS A 235 1.18 8.19 7.71
CA HIS A 235 0.79 7.53 8.95
C HIS A 235 0.71 6.00 8.74
N PRO A 236 1.08 5.17 9.72
CA PRO A 236 1.05 3.71 9.59
C PRO A 236 -0.32 3.14 9.22
N ALA A 237 -1.39 3.73 9.75
CA ALA A 237 -2.78 3.39 9.44
C ALA A 237 -3.36 4.10 8.20
N GLN A 238 -2.59 4.96 7.51
CA GLN A 238 -3.10 5.68 6.35
C GLN A 238 -3.34 4.71 5.18
N PRO A 239 -4.57 4.64 4.63
CA PRO A 239 -4.83 3.77 3.50
C PRO A 239 -4.07 4.25 2.26
N LEU A 240 -3.60 3.30 1.45
CA LEU A 240 -3.05 3.59 0.15
C LEU A 240 -4.16 4.18 -0.73
N ARG A 241 -4.14 5.50 -0.94
CA ARG A 241 -5.05 6.12 -1.90
C ARG A 241 -4.57 5.83 -3.31
N PRO A 242 -5.35 5.09 -4.12
CA PRO A 242 -4.91 4.68 -5.44
C PRO A 242 -5.01 5.82 -6.46
N GLY A 243 -5.19 7.09 -6.06
CA GLY A 243 -5.52 8.19 -6.98
C GLY A 243 -4.59 8.26 -8.19
N LEU A 244 -3.29 8.41 -7.97
CA LEU A 244 -2.32 8.44 -9.07
C LEU A 244 -2.20 7.08 -9.77
N TRP A 245 -2.14 5.98 -9.01
CA TRP A 245 -1.88 4.64 -9.53
C TRP A 245 -3.05 4.03 -10.32
N ARG A 246 -4.29 4.39 -9.99
CA ARG A 246 -5.51 3.97 -10.69
C ARG A 246 -5.63 4.67 -12.03
N GLU A 247 -5.33 5.97 -12.08
CA GLU A 247 -5.33 6.69 -13.36
C GLU A 247 -4.15 6.30 -14.23
N VAL A 248 -2.96 6.09 -13.65
CA VAL A 248 -1.80 5.52 -14.37
C VAL A 248 -2.12 4.11 -14.90
N SER A 249 -2.78 3.27 -14.11
CA SER A 249 -3.19 1.92 -14.54
C SER A 249 -4.21 1.95 -15.67
N ARG A 250 -5.18 2.87 -15.64
CA ARG A 250 -6.14 3.07 -16.74
C ARG A 250 -5.47 3.59 -18.01
N ALA A 251 -4.51 4.49 -17.88
CA ALA A 251 -3.73 5.00 -19.01
C ALA A 251 -2.76 3.95 -19.60
N ALA A 252 -2.34 2.96 -18.80
CA ALA A 252 -1.48 1.87 -19.27
C ALA A 252 -2.19 0.87 -20.19
N LEU A 253 -3.51 0.68 -20.04
CA LEU A 253 -4.29 -0.24 -20.87
C LEU A 253 -4.28 0.10 -22.39
N PRO A 254 -4.56 1.34 -22.83
CA PRO A 254 -4.47 1.68 -24.24
C PRO A 254 -3.03 1.57 -24.77
N PHE A 255 -2.03 1.87 -23.94
CA PHE A 255 -0.62 1.70 -24.32
C PHE A 255 -0.26 0.23 -24.52
N ALA A 256 -0.72 -0.66 -23.64
CA ALA A 256 -0.55 -2.10 -23.78
C ALA A 256 -1.26 -2.62 -25.04
N GLY A 257 -2.48 -2.14 -25.32
CA GLY A 257 -3.22 -2.47 -26.54
C GLY A 257 -2.49 -2.00 -27.81
N PHE A 258 -1.94 -0.78 -27.80
CA PHE A 258 -1.14 -0.26 -28.91
C PHE A 258 0.15 -1.05 -29.11
N ALA A 259 0.89 -1.35 -28.04
CA ALA A 259 2.10 -2.15 -28.10
C ALA A 259 1.81 -3.56 -28.67
N LEU A 260 0.72 -4.19 -28.23
CA LEU A 260 0.26 -5.46 -28.79
C LEU A 260 -0.06 -5.33 -30.29
N ALA A 261 -0.79 -4.29 -30.69
CA ALA A 261 -1.11 -4.05 -32.10
C ALA A 261 0.16 -3.87 -32.96
N VAL A 262 1.16 -3.12 -32.47
CA VAL A 262 2.45 -2.96 -33.15
C VAL A 262 3.16 -4.29 -33.30
N VAL A 263 3.22 -5.10 -32.24
CA VAL A 263 3.83 -6.45 -32.30
C VAL A 263 3.09 -7.33 -33.31
N LEU A 264 1.76 -7.32 -33.32
CA LEU A 264 0.97 -8.08 -34.29
C LEU A 264 1.22 -7.60 -35.72
N VAL A 265 1.32 -6.29 -35.96
CA VAL A 265 1.67 -5.74 -37.28
C VAL A 265 3.07 -6.20 -37.71
N LEU A 266 4.06 -6.15 -36.82
CA LEU A 266 5.41 -6.63 -37.10
C LEU A 266 5.41 -8.13 -37.43
N VAL A 267 4.68 -8.95 -36.68
CA VAL A 267 4.62 -10.40 -36.90
C VAL A 267 3.87 -10.74 -38.19
N PHE A 268 2.74 -10.11 -38.49
CA PHE A 268 1.92 -10.49 -39.66
C PHE A 268 2.39 -9.88 -40.97
N PHE A 269 3.02 -8.70 -40.95
CA PHE A 269 3.41 -7.98 -42.18
C PHE A 269 4.91 -7.99 -42.46
N PHE A 270 5.75 -8.22 -41.44
CA PHE A 270 7.21 -8.16 -41.57
C PHE A 270 7.90 -9.50 -41.28
N SER A 271 7.17 -10.59 -41.05
CA SER A 271 7.76 -11.94 -40.99
C SER A 271 8.21 -12.42 -42.37
N GLY A 272 9.39 -13.03 -42.44
CA GLY A 272 9.79 -13.81 -43.61
C GLY A 272 8.90 -15.05 -43.77
N HIS A 273 8.64 -15.44 -45.02
CA HIS A 273 8.02 -16.73 -45.34
C HIS A 273 9.07 -17.66 -45.90
N GLU A 274 8.96 -18.95 -45.59
CA GLU A 274 9.86 -19.96 -46.15
C GLU A 274 9.56 -20.13 -47.65
N LEU A 275 10.58 -19.91 -48.48
CA LEU A 275 10.49 -20.12 -49.92
C LEU A 275 10.76 -21.57 -50.30
N PHE A 276 11.67 -22.22 -49.56
CA PHE A 276 12.22 -23.52 -49.90
C PHE A 276 12.98 -24.13 -48.71
N ALA A 277 12.78 -25.41 -48.47
CA ALA A 277 13.59 -26.22 -47.54
C ALA A 277 13.85 -27.60 -48.14
N GLU A 278 15.11 -28.03 -48.11
CA GLU A 278 15.54 -29.34 -48.59
C GLU A 278 16.80 -29.81 -47.88
N SER A 279 16.86 -31.09 -47.56
CA SER A 279 18.07 -31.72 -47.03
C SER A 279 18.88 -32.32 -48.17
N VAL A 280 20.15 -31.93 -48.27
CA VAL A 280 21.10 -32.49 -49.25
C VAL A 280 22.24 -33.23 -48.54
N ARG A 281 22.77 -34.26 -49.19
CA ARG A 281 23.95 -35.01 -48.73
C ARG A 281 25.03 -34.99 -49.81
N PRO A 282 25.77 -33.87 -49.97
CA PRO A 282 26.87 -33.83 -50.92
C PRO A 282 27.94 -34.84 -50.50
N GLY A 283 28.36 -35.68 -51.45
CA GLY A 283 29.55 -36.52 -51.28
C GLY A 283 30.83 -35.68 -51.32
N PRO A 284 31.98 -36.18 -50.80
CA PRO A 284 33.26 -35.48 -50.92
C PRO A 284 33.58 -35.16 -52.39
N GLY A 285 33.90 -33.90 -52.70
CA GLY A 285 34.18 -33.45 -54.07
C GLY A 285 32.95 -33.39 -55.00
N ALA A 286 31.75 -33.80 -54.52
CA ALA A 286 30.53 -33.75 -55.30
C ALA A 286 29.74 -32.44 -55.05
N LYS A 287 29.08 -31.95 -56.09
CA LYS A 287 28.14 -30.83 -56.00
C LYS A 287 26.72 -31.39 -56.03
N ALA A 288 25.95 -31.14 -54.97
CA ALA A 288 24.52 -31.42 -54.93
C ALA A 288 23.75 -30.22 -55.49
N LEU A 289 22.78 -30.47 -56.37
CA LEU A 289 21.85 -29.45 -56.85
C LEU A 289 20.50 -29.71 -56.19
N THR A 290 19.91 -28.67 -55.59
CA THR A 290 18.59 -28.77 -54.97
C THR A 290 17.47 -28.80 -56.01
N ARG A 291 16.24 -29.12 -55.57
CA ARG A 291 15.06 -28.73 -56.36
C ARG A 291 15.01 -27.22 -56.56
N SER A 292 14.32 -26.82 -57.63
CA SER A 292 14.11 -25.42 -57.94
C SER A 292 13.02 -24.80 -57.07
N PHE A 293 13.13 -23.49 -56.85
CA PHE A 293 12.16 -22.68 -56.13
C PHE A 293 12.04 -21.30 -56.78
N VAL A 294 10.91 -20.63 -56.54
CA VAL A 294 10.58 -19.36 -57.20
C VAL A 294 10.79 -18.20 -56.23
N ILE A 295 11.53 -17.19 -56.69
CA ILE A 295 11.63 -15.90 -56.02
C ILE A 295 10.83 -14.88 -56.84
N ASN A 296 9.72 -14.41 -56.28
CA ASN A 296 8.79 -13.51 -56.98
C ASN A 296 9.16 -12.03 -56.85
N ASP A 297 9.87 -11.65 -55.78
CA ASP A 297 10.13 -10.26 -55.42
C ASP A 297 11.64 -10.05 -55.21
N PRO A 298 12.35 -9.45 -56.19
CA PRO A 298 13.79 -9.22 -56.10
C PRO A 298 14.17 -8.12 -55.09
N ASP A 299 13.24 -7.26 -54.70
CA ASP A 299 13.50 -6.16 -53.77
C ASP A 299 13.51 -6.62 -52.30
N LYS A 300 12.92 -7.78 -52.01
CA LYS A 300 12.96 -8.41 -50.69
C LYS A 300 14.30 -9.10 -50.43
N LEU A 301 14.75 -9.00 -49.18
CA LEU A 301 15.94 -9.68 -48.71
C LEU A 301 15.66 -11.18 -48.56
N VAL A 302 16.48 -12.01 -49.18
CA VAL A 302 16.42 -13.48 -49.09
C VAL A 302 17.41 -13.93 -48.02
N LYS A 303 16.94 -14.76 -47.09
CA LYS A 303 17.78 -15.44 -46.09
C LYS A 303 18.03 -16.88 -46.54
N LEU A 304 19.29 -17.20 -46.77
CA LEU A 304 19.77 -18.57 -46.88
C LEU A 304 20.29 -19.01 -45.51
N GLU A 305 19.71 -20.08 -44.97
CA GLU A 305 20.17 -20.72 -43.75
C GLU A 305 20.60 -22.15 -44.08
N LEU A 306 21.84 -22.48 -43.73
CA LEU A 306 22.39 -23.82 -43.83
C LEU A 306 22.51 -24.36 -42.41
N GLU A 307 21.93 -25.53 -42.18
CA GLU A 307 22.06 -26.27 -40.92
C GLU A 307 22.72 -27.62 -41.19
N THR A 308 23.62 -28.02 -40.29
CA THR A 308 24.31 -29.31 -40.35
C THR A 308 24.11 -30.10 -39.06
N ASP A 309 24.34 -31.41 -39.13
CA ASP A 309 24.39 -32.32 -37.99
C ASP A 309 25.82 -32.55 -37.47
N LEU A 310 26.79 -31.71 -37.88
CA LEU A 310 28.20 -31.84 -37.51
C LEU A 310 28.40 -31.87 -36.00
N SER A 311 29.30 -32.72 -35.53
CA SER A 311 29.67 -32.80 -34.13
C SER A 311 31.14 -33.16 -33.98
N ASN A 312 31.91 -32.31 -33.30
CA ASN A 312 33.38 -32.40 -33.24
C ASN A 312 34.02 -32.50 -34.63
N ALA A 313 33.47 -31.72 -35.57
CA ALA A 313 33.74 -31.81 -36.99
C ALA A 313 33.60 -30.43 -37.64
N TRP A 314 34.20 -30.27 -38.82
CA TRP A 314 34.11 -29.06 -39.62
C TRP A 314 33.91 -29.41 -41.10
N MET A 315 33.27 -28.49 -41.83
CA MET A 315 33.04 -28.61 -43.26
C MET A 315 32.95 -27.23 -43.90
N ASP A 316 33.75 -26.99 -44.93
CA ASP A 316 33.56 -25.86 -45.82
C ASP A 316 32.44 -26.16 -46.80
N VAL A 317 31.47 -25.25 -46.85
CA VAL A 317 30.32 -25.35 -47.75
C VAL A 317 30.36 -24.18 -48.72
N GLU A 318 30.57 -24.51 -50.00
CA GLU A 318 30.40 -23.57 -51.09
C GLU A 318 28.98 -23.69 -51.63
N THR A 319 28.20 -22.62 -51.47
CA THR A 319 26.83 -22.55 -51.97
C THR A 319 26.71 -21.49 -53.05
N THR A 320 26.26 -21.88 -54.23
CA THR A 320 25.97 -20.98 -55.34
C THR A 320 24.47 -20.98 -55.65
N LEU A 321 23.86 -19.81 -55.75
CA LEU A 321 22.51 -19.65 -56.29
C LEU A 321 22.59 -19.52 -57.82
N VAL A 322 21.87 -20.38 -58.53
CA VAL A 322 21.86 -20.44 -59.99
C VAL A 322 20.45 -20.16 -60.50
N ARG A 323 20.33 -19.32 -61.53
CA ARG A 323 19.05 -19.12 -62.24
C ARG A 323 18.81 -20.27 -63.22
N VAL A 324 17.72 -21.02 -63.05
CA VAL A 324 17.46 -22.28 -63.79
C VAL A 324 17.41 -22.07 -65.30
N LYS A 325 16.71 -21.02 -65.76
CA LYS A 325 16.53 -20.76 -67.20
C LYS A 325 17.81 -20.38 -67.96
N THR A 326 18.74 -19.69 -67.30
CA THR A 326 19.94 -19.14 -67.95
C THR A 326 21.23 -19.85 -67.55
N GLY A 327 21.19 -20.68 -66.50
CA GLY A 327 22.38 -21.28 -65.88
C GLY A 327 23.32 -20.27 -65.23
N LYS A 328 22.94 -19.00 -65.14
CA LYS A 328 23.81 -17.92 -64.62
C LYS A 328 23.88 -17.99 -63.10
N GLU A 329 25.09 -17.95 -62.56
CA GLU A 329 25.35 -17.79 -61.14
C GLU A 329 25.01 -16.36 -60.70
N VAL A 330 24.22 -16.26 -59.65
CA VAL A 330 23.59 -15.02 -59.21
C VAL A 330 24.15 -14.56 -57.87
N PHE A 331 24.52 -15.51 -57.03
CA PHE A 331 25.10 -15.27 -55.71
C PHE A 331 25.97 -16.47 -55.34
N SER A 332 27.11 -16.23 -54.70
CA SER A 332 27.97 -17.27 -54.16
C SER A 332 28.31 -16.94 -52.71
N PHE A 333 28.33 -17.99 -51.89
CA PHE A 333 28.60 -17.92 -50.47
C PHE A 333 29.46 -19.12 -50.09
N ASN A 334 30.61 -18.86 -49.48
CA ASN A 334 31.46 -19.89 -48.92
C ASN A 334 31.62 -19.64 -47.43
N ARG A 335 31.34 -20.66 -46.62
CA ARG A 335 31.63 -20.64 -45.18
C ARG A 335 32.02 -22.01 -44.66
N GLU A 336 32.96 -21.98 -43.73
CA GLU A 336 33.21 -23.07 -42.80
C GLU A 336 32.06 -23.16 -41.79
N ILE A 337 31.51 -24.36 -41.63
CA ILE A 337 30.59 -24.72 -40.55
C ILE A 337 31.32 -25.71 -39.66
N ALA A 338 31.55 -25.33 -38.41
CA ALA A 338 32.29 -26.13 -37.44
C ALA A 338 31.59 -26.11 -36.09
N TYR A 339 31.53 -27.27 -35.43
CA TYR A 339 30.99 -27.38 -34.08
C TYR A 339 31.79 -28.38 -33.27
N TYR A 340 32.26 -27.96 -32.10
CA TYR A 340 33.02 -28.77 -31.16
C TYR A 340 32.41 -28.69 -29.76
N SER A 341 32.51 -29.78 -29.01
CA SER A 341 32.07 -29.86 -27.62
C SER A 341 32.81 -30.96 -26.88
N GLY A 342 33.13 -30.73 -25.61
CA GLY A 342 33.87 -31.66 -24.77
C GLY A 342 33.76 -31.36 -23.28
N VAL A 343 34.48 -32.14 -22.47
CA VAL A 343 34.63 -31.93 -21.03
C VAL A 343 36.12 -31.90 -20.70
N GLU A 344 36.56 -30.84 -20.02
CA GLU A 344 37.94 -30.68 -19.59
C GLU A 344 37.96 -30.16 -18.15
N GLY A 345 38.77 -30.77 -17.27
CA GLY A 345 38.82 -30.39 -15.85
C GLY A 345 37.52 -30.59 -15.06
N GLY A 346 36.53 -31.30 -15.61
CA GLY A 346 35.19 -31.48 -15.02
C GLY A 346 34.16 -30.45 -15.49
N GLU A 347 34.54 -29.51 -16.35
CA GLU A 347 33.64 -28.50 -16.94
C GLU A 347 33.32 -28.83 -18.39
N SER A 348 32.06 -28.69 -18.78
CA SER A 348 31.60 -28.87 -20.16
C SER A 348 31.79 -27.60 -20.98
N TRP A 349 32.30 -27.73 -22.20
CA TRP A 349 32.44 -26.61 -23.13
C TRP A 349 31.86 -26.95 -24.51
N SER A 350 31.51 -25.90 -25.27
CA SER A 350 31.17 -26.00 -26.69
C SER A 350 31.65 -24.78 -27.45
N GLU A 351 32.11 -24.97 -28.69
CA GLU A 351 32.63 -23.92 -29.57
C GLU A 351 32.05 -24.07 -30.99
N GLY A 352 31.82 -22.94 -31.67
CA GLY A 352 31.34 -22.90 -33.04
C GLY A 352 29.81 -22.93 -33.19
N SER A 353 29.34 -23.20 -34.41
CA SER A 353 27.93 -23.19 -34.79
C SER A 353 27.69 -24.21 -35.89
N ARG A 354 26.60 -24.98 -35.77
CA ARG A 354 26.09 -25.86 -36.84
C ARG A 354 25.33 -25.10 -37.94
N ARG A 355 25.28 -23.77 -37.83
CA ARG A 355 24.47 -22.91 -38.68
C ARG A 355 25.31 -21.85 -39.37
N ALA A 356 25.06 -21.67 -40.66
CA ALA A 356 25.54 -20.54 -41.45
C ALA A 356 24.37 -19.79 -42.09
N VAL A 357 24.41 -18.47 -42.03
CA VAL A 357 23.37 -17.60 -42.58
C VAL A 357 23.98 -16.62 -43.58
N ALA A 358 23.32 -16.44 -44.71
CA ALA A 358 23.60 -15.41 -45.69
C ALA A 358 22.32 -14.62 -46.01
N LEU A 359 22.46 -13.30 -46.17
CA LEU A 359 21.39 -12.39 -46.56
C LEU A 359 21.77 -11.73 -47.88
N PHE A 360 20.93 -11.84 -48.90
CA PHE A 360 21.21 -11.27 -50.21
C PHE A 360 19.92 -10.88 -50.95
N LYS A 361 20.04 -10.07 -52.00
CA LYS A 361 18.95 -9.79 -52.96
C LYS A 361 19.24 -10.50 -54.28
N VAL A 362 18.20 -10.86 -55.01
CA VAL A 362 18.33 -11.40 -56.37
C VAL A 362 18.11 -10.29 -57.41
N PRO A 363 18.73 -10.36 -58.59
CA PRO A 363 18.67 -9.29 -59.58
C PRO A 363 17.33 -9.21 -60.33
N ALA A 364 16.52 -10.28 -60.32
CA ALA A 364 15.21 -10.32 -60.97
C ALA A 364 14.36 -11.47 -60.43
N ALA A 365 13.03 -11.36 -60.54
CA ALA A 365 12.12 -12.46 -60.24
C ALA A 365 12.35 -13.66 -61.18
N GLY A 366 12.22 -14.89 -60.66
CA GLY A 366 12.40 -16.10 -61.46
C GLY A 366 12.59 -17.38 -60.65
N GLU A 367 12.94 -18.44 -61.38
CA GLU A 367 13.19 -19.77 -60.83
C GLU A 367 14.69 -19.98 -60.59
N TYR A 368 15.02 -20.44 -59.40
CA TYR A 368 16.38 -20.59 -58.89
C TYR A 368 16.58 -21.98 -58.29
N ALA A 369 17.83 -22.43 -58.25
CA ALA A 369 18.26 -23.63 -57.53
C ALA A 369 19.57 -23.33 -56.79
N LEU A 370 19.80 -24.03 -55.69
CA LEU A 370 21.07 -23.96 -54.95
C LEU A 370 21.96 -25.10 -55.40
N ARG A 371 23.19 -24.77 -55.74
CA ARG A 371 24.27 -25.73 -55.95
C ARG A 371 25.17 -25.69 -54.74
N ILE A 372 25.20 -26.77 -53.99
CA ILE A 372 25.92 -26.92 -52.74
C ILE A 372 27.07 -27.90 -52.97
N GLY A 373 28.30 -27.44 -52.80
CA GLY A 373 29.51 -28.23 -52.93
C GLY A 373 30.29 -28.27 -51.62
N VAL A 374 30.92 -29.42 -51.40
CA VAL A 374 31.94 -29.57 -50.35
C VAL A 374 33.25 -29.87 -51.08
N PRO A 375 34.19 -28.91 -51.14
CA PRO A 375 35.48 -29.12 -51.79
C PRO A 375 36.22 -30.36 -51.29
N GLU A 376 37.05 -30.95 -52.14
CA GLU A 376 37.82 -32.13 -51.77
C GLU A 376 38.88 -31.75 -50.71
N GLY A 377 38.92 -32.49 -49.59
CA GLY A 377 39.78 -32.18 -48.45
C GLY A 377 39.27 -31.10 -47.49
N SER A 378 38.08 -30.53 -47.72
CA SER A 378 37.53 -29.44 -46.91
C SER A 378 36.45 -29.89 -45.92
N SER A 379 36.58 -31.11 -45.38
CA SER A 379 35.72 -31.61 -44.31
C SER A 379 36.45 -32.65 -43.47
N ARG A 380 36.25 -32.63 -42.15
CA ARG A 380 36.66 -33.70 -41.23
C ARG A 380 35.40 -34.33 -40.64
N ARG A 381 35.19 -35.63 -40.90
CA ARG A 381 34.07 -36.39 -40.32
C ARG A 381 34.38 -36.89 -38.93
#